data_AF-A0A523BK66-F1
#
_entry.id   AF-A0A523BK66-F1
#
_cell.length_a   1.000
_cell.length_b   1.000
_cell.length_c   1.000
_cell.angle_alpha   90.00
_cell.angle_beta   90.00
_cell.angle_gamma   90.00
#
_symmetry.space_group_name_H-M   'P 1'
#
loop_
_entity.id
_entity.type
_entity.pdbx_description
1 polymer ?
#
loop_
_entity_poly.entity_id
_entity_poly.type
_entity_poly.pdbx_seq_one_letter_code
_entity_poly.pdbx_strand_id
1 'polypeptide(L)'
;MPTSYLDQFNKYKLKYSGANVTAVLTAIKDTVMVPRFQVATQLIVQDREKVRQILEENGVPPGLHGIYYAFGFALSSAKFSHTGATLQTIASALKARFAGMGADTTILNAIAAALTGYAPYY
;
A
#
# COMPACT_ATOMS: atom_id res chain seq x y z
N MET A 1 -17.73 14.59 19.32
CA MET A 1 -17.88 13.55 18.27
C MET A 1 -18.99 12.60 18.69
N PRO A 2 -19.70 11.90 17.78
CA PRO A 2 -20.75 10.95 18.17
C PRO A 2 -20.15 9.87 19.08
N THR A 3 -20.72 9.69 20.26
CA THR A 3 -20.15 8.86 21.33
C THR A 3 -20.71 7.44 21.37
N SER A 4 -21.78 7.16 20.62
CA SER A 4 -22.38 5.83 20.51
C SER A 4 -22.50 5.35 19.07
N TYR A 5 -22.63 4.04 18.88
CA TYR A 5 -22.95 3.44 17.59
C TYR A 5 -24.22 4.05 16.98
N LEU A 6 -25.26 4.23 17.78
CA LEU A 6 -26.54 4.73 17.29
C LEU A 6 -26.43 6.18 16.79
N ASP A 7 -25.65 7.02 17.48
CA ASP A 7 -25.38 8.39 17.03
C ASP A 7 -24.58 8.43 15.72
N GLN A 8 -23.60 7.53 15.58
CA GLN A 8 -22.81 7.40 14.34
C GLN A 8 -23.70 6.96 13.18
N PHE A 9 -24.57 5.97 13.41
CA PHE A 9 -25.50 5.46 12.41
C PHE A 9 -26.52 6.50 11.96
N ASN A 10 -27.14 7.20 12.91
CA ASN A 10 -28.10 8.27 12.62
C ASN A 10 -27.44 9.41 11.86
N LYS A 11 -26.22 9.80 12.26
CA LYS A 11 -25.44 10.79 11.53
C LYS A 11 -25.10 10.35 10.10
N TYR A 12 -24.74 9.09 9.88
CA TYR A 12 -24.48 8.55 8.55
C TYR A 12 -25.72 8.62 7.67
N LYS A 13 -26.87 8.12 8.18
CA LYS A 13 -28.15 8.17 7.47
C LYS A 13 -28.54 9.58 7.04
N LEU A 14 -28.34 10.57 7.91
CA LEU A 14 -28.67 11.96 7.61
C LEU A 14 -27.76 12.56 6.53
N LYS A 15 -26.48 12.16 6.50
CA LYS A 15 -25.49 12.71 5.56
C LYS A 15 -25.50 12.04 4.19
N TYR A 16 -25.87 10.78 4.13
CA TYR A 16 -25.82 10.02 2.89
C TYR A 16 -26.97 10.42 1.97
N SER A 17 -26.62 10.92 0.78
CA SER A 17 -27.55 11.17 -0.31
C SER A 17 -26.93 10.65 -1.61
N GLY A 18 -27.55 9.64 -2.22
CA GLY A 18 -27.07 9.06 -3.47
C GLY A 18 -26.97 10.09 -4.60
N ALA A 19 -27.94 11.02 -4.66
CA ALA A 19 -27.95 12.10 -5.66
C ALA A 19 -26.73 13.04 -5.50
N ASN A 20 -26.41 13.43 -4.26
CA ASN A 20 -25.26 14.29 -3.99
C ASN A 20 -23.94 13.56 -4.28
N VAL A 21 -23.85 12.28 -3.94
CA VAL A 21 -22.67 11.46 -4.24
C VAL A 21 -22.43 11.40 -5.76
N THR A 22 -23.46 11.10 -6.55
CA THR A 22 -23.35 11.07 -8.02
C THR A 22 -22.95 12.42 -8.58
N ALA A 23 -23.57 13.52 -8.12
CA ALA A 23 -23.26 14.86 -8.60
C ALA A 23 -21.79 15.23 -8.34
N VAL A 24 -21.30 14.98 -7.12
CA VAL A 24 -19.90 15.26 -6.75
C VAL A 24 -18.94 14.42 -7.57
N LEU A 25 -19.15 13.10 -7.66
CA LEU A 25 -18.25 12.19 -8.39
C LEU A 25 -18.17 12.55 -9.88
N THR A 26 -19.29 12.87 -10.52
CA THR A 26 -19.32 13.30 -11.92
C THR A 26 -18.55 14.60 -12.12
N ALA A 27 -18.72 15.58 -11.22
CA ALA A 27 -18.06 16.89 -11.33
C ALA A 27 -16.53 16.82 -11.22
N ILE A 28 -15.99 15.88 -10.42
CA ILE A 28 -14.55 15.78 -10.16
C ILE A 28 -13.85 14.67 -10.96
N LYS A 29 -14.60 13.90 -11.77
CA LYS A 29 -14.11 12.67 -12.41
C LYS A 29 -12.86 12.93 -13.25
N ASP A 30 -12.98 13.81 -14.23
CA ASP A 30 -11.93 14.02 -15.22
C ASP A 30 -10.86 15.02 -14.76
N THR A 31 -11.20 15.88 -13.79
CA THR A 31 -10.31 16.93 -13.27
C THR A 31 -9.46 16.47 -12.08
N VAL A 32 -9.95 15.51 -11.29
CA VAL A 32 -9.28 15.07 -10.05
C VAL A 32 -9.11 13.56 -9.98
N MET A 33 -10.18 12.79 -10.19
CA MET A 33 -10.15 11.35 -9.93
C MET A 33 -9.27 10.59 -10.93
N VAL A 34 -9.52 10.78 -12.23
CA VAL A 34 -8.77 10.08 -13.30
C VAL A 34 -7.28 10.44 -13.26
N PRO A 35 -6.87 11.73 -13.18
CA PRO A 35 -5.45 12.07 -13.10
C PRO A 35 -4.74 11.47 -11.87
N ARG A 36 -5.38 11.52 -10.69
CA ARG A 36 -4.81 10.93 -9.46
C ARG A 36 -4.68 9.43 -9.57
N PHE A 37 -5.68 8.76 -10.14
CA PHE A 37 -5.64 7.32 -10.37
C PHE A 37 -4.47 6.95 -11.28
N GLN A 38 -4.31 7.63 -12.42
CA GLN A 38 -3.24 7.37 -13.38
C GLN A 38 -1.85 7.51 -12.76
N VAL A 39 -1.61 8.61 -12.03
CA VAL A 39 -0.33 8.85 -11.35
C VAL A 39 -0.06 7.79 -10.29
N ALA A 40 -1.04 7.48 -9.44
CA ALA A 40 -0.86 6.53 -8.35
C ALA A 40 -0.65 5.09 -8.86
N THR A 41 -1.43 4.66 -9.88
CA THR A 41 -1.31 3.30 -10.42
C THR A 41 0.02 3.07 -11.11
N GLN A 42 0.55 4.06 -11.83
CA GLN A 42 1.86 3.92 -12.47
C GLN A 42 2.96 3.58 -11.45
N LEU A 43 2.99 4.29 -10.31
CA LEU A 43 3.98 4.08 -9.26
C LEU A 43 3.83 2.71 -8.59
N ILE A 44 2.59 2.30 -8.30
CA ILE A 44 2.31 0.99 -7.68
C ILE A 44 2.66 -0.16 -8.65
N VAL A 45 2.38 -0.01 -9.95
CA VAL A 45 2.73 -1.02 -10.97
C VAL A 45 4.24 -1.15 -11.10
N GLN A 46 4.99 -0.05 -11.09
CA GLN A 46 6.46 -0.10 -11.11
C GLN A 46 7.03 -0.82 -9.89
N ASP A 47 6.52 -0.53 -8.69
CA ASP A 47 6.94 -1.22 -7.47
C ASP A 47 6.57 -2.73 -7.52
N ARG A 48 5.39 -3.08 -8.05
CA ARG A 48 4.98 -4.48 -8.26
C ARG A 48 5.94 -5.22 -9.21
N GLU A 49 6.31 -4.60 -10.33
CA GLU A 49 7.21 -5.24 -11.30
C GLU A 49 8.60 -5.47 -10.74
N LYS A 50 9.12 -4.54 -9.92
CA LYS A 50 10.38 -4.75 -9.19
C LYS A 50 10.29 -5.94 -8.23
N VAL A 51 9.18 -6.06 -7.49
CA VAL A 51 8.95 -7.22 -6.62
C VAL A 51 8.92 -8.50 -7.46
N ARG A 52 8.18 -8.53 -8.57
CA ARG A 52 8.12 -9.70 -9.46
C ARG A 52 9.51 -10.12 -9.93
N GLN A 53 10.32 -9.18 -10.41
CA GLN A 53 11.68 -9.44 -10.85
C GLN A 53 12.53 -10.08 -9.75
N ILE A 54 12.51 -9.51 -8.53
CA ILE A 54 13.23 -10.07 -7.38
C ILE A 54 12.77 -11.50 -7.08
N LEU A 55 11.47 -11.76 -7.12
CA LEU A 55 10.93 -13.10 -6.85
C LEU A 55 11.33 -14.13 -7.90
N GLU A 56 11.30 -13.75 -9.18
CA GLU A 56 11.70 -14.62 -10.28
C GLU A 56 13.21 -14.89 -10.27
N GLU A 57 14.03 -13.87 -10.05
CA GLU A 57 15.50 -14.00 -9.95
C GLU A 57 15.95 -14.87 -8.77
N ASN A 58 15.19 -14.84 -7.66
CA ASN A 58 15.45 -15.68 -6.48
C ASN A 58 14.74 -17.04 -6.54
N GLY A 59 14.11 -17.39 -7.67
CA GLY A 59 13.48 -18.70 -7.88
C GLY A 59 12.27 -18.98 -6.98
N VAL A 60 11.60 -17.94 -6.49
CA VAL A 60 10.43 -18.10 -5.62
C VAL A 60 9.29 -18.74 -6.43
N PRO A 61 8.70 -19.85 -5.96
CA PRO A 61 7.55 -20.45 -6.63
C PRO A 61 6.39 -19.47 -6.77
N PRO A 62 5.74 -19.36 -7.95
CA PRO A 62 4.63 -18.41 -8.18
C PRO A 62 3.50 -18.49 -7.16
N GLY A 63 3.20 -19.70 -6.65
CA GLY A 63 2.18 -19.91 -5.61
C GLY A 63 2.49 -19.22 -4.28
N LEU A 64 3.76 -18.87 -4.03
CA LEU A 64 4.21 -18.17 -2.83
C LEU A 64 4.39 -16.66 -3.06
N HIS A 65 4.20 -16.14 -4.28
CA HIS A 65 4.43 -14.71 -4.56
C HIS A 65 3.49 -13.79 -3.80
N GLY A 66 2.28 -14.25 -3.46
CA GLY A 66 1.23 -13.44 -2.84
C GLY A 66 1.67 -12.72 -1.57
N ILE A 67 2.43 -13.39 -0.69
CA ILE A 67 2.92 -12.80 0.57
C ILE A 67 3.92 -11.67 0.32
N TYR A 68 4.77 -11.81 -0.70
CA TYR A 68 5.78 -10.83 -1.06
C TYR A 68 5.19 -9.64 -1.82
N TYR A 69 4.19 -9.86 -2.67
CA TYR A 69 3.42 -8.76 -3.26
C TYR A 69 2.67 -7.96 -2.18
N ALA A 70 2.06 -8.64 -1.21
CA ALA A 70 1.40 -7.96 -0.09
C ALA A 70 2.39 -7.08 0.70
N PHE A 71 3.61 -7.57 0.95
CA PHE A 71 4.68 -6.77 1.55
C PHE A 71 5.09 -5.58 0.68
N GLY A 72 5.32 -5.80 -0.62
CA GLY A 72 5.67 -4.74 -1.57
C GLY A 72 4.60 -3.65 -1.66
N PHE A 73 3.33 -4.01 -1.70
CA PHE A 73 2.22 -3.04 -1.70
C PHE A 73 2.10 -2.28 -0.38
N ALA A 74 2.32 -2.93 0.76
CA ALA A 74 2.34 -2.26 2.06
C ALA A 74 3.48 -1.22 2.13
N LEU A 75 4.67 -1.55 1.63
CA LEU A 75 5.79 -0.61 1.54
C LEU A 75 5.51 0.53 0.55
N SER A 76 4.97 0.22 -0.62
CA SER A 76 4.59 1.22 -1.63
C SER A 76 3.59 2.22 -1.07
N SER A 77 2.58 1.74 -0.32
CA SER A 77 1.64 2.59 0.40
C SER A 77 2.33 3.50 1.43
N ALA A 78 3.27 2.97 2.23
CA ALA A 78 4.00 3.74 3.23
C ALA A 78 4.86 4.87 2.61
N LYS A 79 5.48 4.61 1.45
CA LYS A 79 6.30 5.59 0.72
C LYS A 79 5.52 6.83 0.27
N PHE A 80 4.21 6.72 0.05
CA PHE A 80 3.38 7.87 -0.30
C PHE A 80 3.22 8.87 0.85
N SER A 81 3.39 8.42 2.10
CA SER A 81 3.13 9.23 3.30
C SER A 81 4.38 9.52 4.13
N HIS A 82 5.47 8.76 3.91
CA HIS A 82 6.66 8.80 4.76
C HIS A 82 7.95 8.71 3.96
N THR A 83 9.00 9.33 4.49
CA THR A 83 10.36 9.32 3.95
C THR A 83 11.39 9.20 5.08
N GLY A 84 12.66 9.01 4.73
CA GLY A 84 13.78 9.02 5.68
C GLY A 84 13.64 7.98 6.81
N ALA A 85 14.04 8.37 8.02
CA ALA A 85 14.07 7.47 9.18
C ALA A 85 12.69 6.86 9.50
N THR A 86 11.60 7.62 9.37
CA THR A 86 10.25 7.11 9.60
C THR A 86 9.90 5.99 8.62
N LEU A 87 10.22 6.16 7.34
CA LEU A 87 10.00 5.12 6.34
C LEU A 87 10.83 3.86 6.63
N GLN A 88 12.08 4.03 7.08
CA GLN A 88 12.93 2.91 7.47
C GLN A 88 12.35 2.13 8.65
N THR A 89 11.88 2.81 9.70
CA THR A 89 11.22 2.17 10.84
C THR A 89 9.97 1.39 10.42
N ILE A 90 9.14 1.97 9.54
CA ILE A 90 7.95 1.29 9.01
C ILE A 90 8.36 0.06 8.20
N ALA A 91 9.40 0.18 7.36
CA ALA A 91 9.90 -0.94 6.57
C ALA A 91 10.39 -2.10 7.45
N SER A 92 11.12 -1.80 8.53
CA SER A 92 11.56 -2.80 9.51
C SER A 92 10.38 -3.49 10.20
N ALA A 93 9.35 -2.73 10.61
CA ALA A 93 8.16 -3.29 11.25
C ALA A 93 7.34 -4.18 10.29
N LEU A 94 7.16 -3.74 9.03
CA LEU A 94 6.49 -4.55 8.01
C LEU A 94 7.27 -5.83 7.72
N LYS A 95 8.60 -5.76 7.61
CA LYS A 95 9.43 -6.95 7.43
C LYS A 95 9.23 -7.96 8.56
N ALA A 96 9.25 -7.52 9.81
CA ALA A 96 9.03 -8.39 10.96
C ALA A 96 7.65 -9.07 10.91
N ARG A 97 6.61 -8.32 10.52
CA ARG A 97 5.25 -8.86 10.34
C ARG A 97 5.20 -9.97 9.29
N PHE A 98 5.76 -9.73 8.11
CA PHE A 98 5.69 -10.70 7.01
C PHE A 98 6.65 -11.90 7.21
N ALA A 99 7.79 -11.68 7.86
CA ALA A 99 8.66 -12.77 8.31
C ALA A 99 7.93 -13.70 9.31
N GLY A 100 7.17 -13.13 10.25
CA GLY A 100 6.32 -13.90 11.16
C GLY A 100 5.18 -14.69 10.48
N MET A 101 4.84 -14.33 9.23
CA MET A 101 3.89 -15.07 8.38
C MET A 101 4.57 -16.13 7.49
N GLY A 102 5.89 -16.32 7.63
CA GLY A 102 6.65 -17.34 6.90
C GLY A 102 7.33 -16.87 5.61
N ALA A 103 7.38 -15.56 5.33
CA ALA A 103 8.16 -15.04 4.21
C ALA A 103 9.67 -15.06 4.52
N ASP A 104 10.49 -15.38 3.52
CA ASP A 104 11.95 -15.39 3.64
C ASP A 104 12.48 -13.97 3.86
N THR A 105 13.17 -13.78 4.98
CA THR A 105 13.76 -12.49 5.37
C THR A 105 14.75 -11.93 4.36
N THR A 106 15.44 -12.77 3.60
CA THR A 106 16.40 -12.37 2.57
C THR A 106 15.68 -11.69 1.41
N ILE A 107 14.60 -12.30 0.94
CA ILE A 107 13.75 -11.74 -0.13
C ILE A 107 13.05 -10.47 0.35
N LEU A 108 12.56 -10.45 1.59
CA LEU A 108 11.99 -9.24 2.19
C LEU A 108 13.00 -8.09 2.27
N ASN A 109 14.27 -8.37 2.61
CA ASN A 109 15.34 -7.37 2.60
C ASN A 109 15.60 -6.83 1.19
N ALA A 110 15.68 -7.70 0.19
CA ALA A 110 15.87 -7.30 -1.20
C ALA A 110 14.74 -6.39 -1.70
N ILE A 111 13.49 -6.75 -1.39
CA ILE A 111 12.32 -5.91 -1.72
C ILE A 111 12.37 -4.57 -0.99
N ALA A 112 12.66 -4.56 0.32
CA ALA A 112 12.74 -3.32 1.10
C ALA A 112 13.81 -2.37 0.54
N ALA A 113 15.00 -2.90 0.24
CA ALA A 113 16.09 -2.14 -0.36
C ALA A 113 15.71 -1.56 -1.73
N ALA A 114 15.16 -2.39 -2.62
CA ALA A 114 14.79 -1.97 -3.97
C ALA A 114 13.68 -0.90 -4.01
N LEU A 115 12.75 -0.95 -3.05
CA LEU A 115 11.60 -0.04 -3.03
C LEU A 115 11.86 1.24 -2.24
N THR A 116 12.65 1.20 -1.17
CA THR A 116 12.81 2.32 -0.23
C THR A 116 14.24 2.85 -0.11
N GLY A 117 15.23 2.17 -0.70
CA GLY A 117 16.64 2.45 -0.43
C GLY A 117 17.09 2.02 0.97
N TYR A 118 16.27 1.26 1.69
CA TYR A 118 16.61 0.71 3.00
C TYR A 118 17.77 -0.28 2.87
N ALA A 119 18.93 0.06 3.44
CA ALA A 119 19.99 -0.89 3.71
C ALA A 119 19.87 -1.35 5.17
N PRO A 120 19.85 -2.67 5.47
CA PRO A 120 19.93 -3.12 6.84
C PRO A 120 21.25 -2.64 7.45
N TYR A 121 21.19 -1.98 8.61
CA TYR A 121 22.38 -1.85 9.46
C TYR A 121 22.75 -3.27 9.90
N TYR A 122 24.01 -3.63 9.62
CA TYR A 122 24.64 -4.87 10.02
C TYR A 122 24.71 -4.99 11.55
#